data_AF-A0A832N581-F1
#
_entry.id   AF-A0A832N581-F1
#
_cell.length_a   1.000
_cell.length_b   1.000
_cell.length_c   1.000
_cell.angle_alpha   90.00
_cell.angle_beta   90.00
_cell.angle_gamma   90.00
#
_symmetry.space_group_name_H-M   'P 1'
#
loop_
_entity.id
_entity.type
_entity.pdbx_description
1 polymer ?
#
loop_
_entity_poly.entity_id
_entity_poly.type
_entity_poly.pdbx_seq_one_letter_code
_entity_poly.pdbx_strand_id
1 'polypeptide(L)' 'MSSDDYSQRFGGIQRLYGTAAADVLREMHIFVAGVGGVGSWVVEALARTGVGKLTF' A
#
# COMPACT_ATOMS: atom_id res chain seq x y z
N MET A 1 11.97 3.90 -4.42
CA MET A 1 12.01 4.12 -2.96
C MET A 1 13.12 3.27 -2.39
N SER A 2 14.04 3.83 -1.60
CA SER A 2 15.05 3.02 -0.91
C SER A 2 14.34 2.01 0.03
N SER A 3 14.93 0.84 0.25
CA SER A 3 14.39 -0.17 1.17
C SER A 3 14.24 0.39 2.59
N ASP A 4 15.15 1.28 3.00
CA ASP A 4 15.12 1.92 4.31
C ASP A 4 13.95 2.90 4.46
N ASP A 5 13.67 3.72 3.44
CA ASP A 5 12.53 4.64 3.42
C ASP A 5 11.20 3.87 3.44
N TYR A 6 11.12 2.75 2.73
CA TYR A 6 9.94 1.88 2.75
C TYR A 6 9.68 1.30 4.15
N SER A 7 10.72 0.78 4.79
CA SER A 7 10.63 0.18 6.12
C SER A 7 10.25 1.22 7.19
N GLN A 8 10.72 2.46 7.06
CA GLN A 8 10.31 3.55 7.96
C GLN A 8 8.82 3.90 7.79
N ARG A 9 8.31 4.01 6.56
CA ARG A 9 6.91 4.37 6.29
C ARG A 9 5.92 3.28 6.66
N PHE A 10 6.27 2.01 6.42
CA PHE A 10 5.36 0.88 6.55
C PHE A 10 5.71 -0.09 7.68
N GLY A 11 6.61 0.30 8.59
CA GLY A 11 6.96 -0.53 9.75
C GLY A 11 5.75 -0.88 10.64
N GLY A 12 4.71 -0.02 10.67
CA GLY A 12 3.44 -0.32 11.34
C GLY A 12 2.67 -1.46 10.66
N ILE A 13 2.61 -1.46 9.32
CA ILE A 13 1.99 -2.53 8.52
C ILE A 13 2.73 -3.84 8.71
N GLN A 14 4.07 -3.83 8.69
CA GLN A 14 4.88 -5.01 8.96
C GLN A 14 4.63 -5.61 10.36
N ARG A 15 4.46 -4.76 11.39
CA ARG A 15 4.15 -5.25 12.75
C ARG A 15 2.73 -5.81 12.88
N LEU A 16 1.78 -5.27 12.11
CA LEU A 16 0.38 -5.68 12.17
C LEU A 16 0.10 -6.94 11.35
N TYR A 17 0.59 -7.00 10.12
CA TYR A 17 0.30 -8.08 9.17
C TYR A 17 1.47 -9.07 8.99
N GLY A 18 2.64 -8.78 9.57
CA GLY A 18 3.85 -9.57 9.39
C GLY A 18 4.65 -9.14 8.16
N THR A 19 5.93 -9.52 8.14
CA THR A 19 6.85 -9.21 7.04
C THR A 19 6.42 -9.85 5.73
N ALA A 20 6.00 -11.11 5.75
CA ALA A 20 5.55 -11.83 4.56
C ALA A 20 4.35 -11.14 3.88
N ALA A 21 3.37 -10.67 4.64
CA ALA A 21 2.22 -9.95 4.08
C ALA A 21 2.63 -8.56 3.56
N ALA A 22 3.53 -7.86 4.26
CA ALA A 22 4.04 -6.57 3.82
C ALA A 22 4.82 -6.68 2.49
N ASP A 23 5.55 -7.77 2.28
CA ASP A 23 6.24 -8.05 1.01
C ASP A 23 5.24 -8.32 -0.12
N VAL A 24 4.18 -9.09 0.16
CA VAL A 24 3.09 -9.29 -0.81
C VAL A 24 2.43 -7.96 -1.20
N LEU A 25 2.09 -7.12 -0.21
CA LEU A 25 1.50 -5.79 -0.46
C LEU A 25 2.43 -4.91 -1.31
N ARG A 26 3.73 -4.94 -1.01
CA ARG A 26 4.74 -4.18 -1.75
C ARG A 26 4.79 -4.56 -3.23
N GLU A 27 4.61 -5.84 -3.56
CA GLU A 27 4.68 -6.32 -4.94
C GLU A 27 3.33 -6.22 -5.69
N MET A 28 2.24 -5.87 -4.99
CA MET A 28 0.92 -5.73 -5.61
C MET A 28 0.83 -4.50 -6.53
N HIS A 29 0.14 -4.70 -7.66
CA HIS A 29 -0.38 -3.64 -8.51
C HIS A 29 -1.91 -3.71 -8.54
N ILE A 30 -2.57 -2.68 -8.00
CA ILE A 30 -4.04 -2.63 -7.90
C ILE A 30 -4.60 -1.53 -8.80
N PHE A 31 -5.68 -1.84 -9.53
CA PHE A 31 -6.46 -0.88 -10.29
C PHE A 31 -7.75 -0.51 -9.53
N VAL A 32 -8.03 0.78 -9.36
CA VAL A 32 -9.27 1.28 -8.76
C VAL A 32 -10.10 1.97 -9.84
N ALA A 33 -11.21 1.34 -10.26
CA ALA A 33 -12.11 1.92 -11.25
C ALA A 33 -12.97 3.03 -10.64
N GLY A 34 -12.54 4.28 -10.83
CA GLY A 34 -13.29 5.48 -10.46
C GLY A 34 -12.85 6.08 -9.12
N VAL A 35 -12.30 7.30 -9.17
CA VAL A 35 -11.80 8.05 -7.99
C VAL A 35 -12.81 9.13 -7.58
N GLY A 36 -14.02 8.69 -7.26
CA GLY A 36 -15.08 9.53 -6.68
C GLY A 36 -15.07 9.51 -5.15
N GLY A 37 -16.22 9.78 -4.53
CA GLY A 37 -16.34 9.84 -3.06
C GLY A 37 -16.05 8.53 -2.31
N VAL A 38 -15.91 7.40 -3.00
CA VAL A 38 -15.48 6.10 -2.43
C VAL A 38 -14.05 5.77 -2.86
N GLY A 39 -13.79 5.85 -4.17
CA GLY A 39 -12.49 5.46 -4.73
C GLY A 39 -11.32 6.28 -4.20
N SER A 40 -11.53 7.55 -3.85
CA SER A 40 -10.48 8.36 -3.22
C SER A 40 -9.99 7.76 -1.89
N TRP A 41 -10.91 7.32 -1.03
CA TRP A 41 -10.58 6.66 0.24
C TRP A 41 -9.96 5.28 0.03
N VAL A 42 -10.41 4.55 -0.98
CA VAL A 42 -9.81 3.25 -1.33
C VAL A 42 -8.35 3.43 -1.76
N VAL A 43 -8.08 4.37 -2.68
CA VAL A 43 -6.71 4.68 -3.12
C VAL A 43 -5.85 5.13 -1.92
N GLU A 44 -6.38 6.00 -1.05
CA GLU A 44 -5.66 6.44 0.15
C GLU A 44 -5.33 5.28 1.09
N ALA A 45 -6.30 4.41 1.37
CA ALA A 45 -6.09 3.25 2.24
C ALA A 45 -5.05 2.29 1.68
N LEU A 46 -5.10 1.99 0.38
CA LEU A 46 -4.12 1.13 -0.30
C LEU A 46 -2.72 1.74 -0.25
N ALA A 47 -2.59 3.05 -0.51
CA ALA A 47 -1.31 3.75 -0.44
C ALA A 47 -0.73 3.73 0.99
N ARG A 48 -1.57 3.95 2.02
CA ARG A 48 -1.16 3.91 3.43
C ARG A 48 -0.84 2.50 3.93
N THR A 49 -1.28 1.47 3.22
CA THR A 49 -1.02 0.06 3.54
C THR A 49 0.24 -0.47 2.83
N GLY A 50 0.88 0.33 1.98
CA GLY A 50 2.13 -0.05 1.33
C GLY A 50 1.96 -0.80 0.01
N VAL A 51 0.81 -0.68 -0.65
CA VAL A 51 0.65 -1.23 -2.01
C VAL A 51 1.65 -0.56 -2.95
N GLY A 52 2.47 -1.36 -3.63
CA GLY A 52 3.61 -0.84 -4.40
C GLY A 52 3.23 -0.07 -5.66
N LYS A 53 2.12 -0.44 -6.31
CA LYS A 53 1.64 0.26 -7.51
C LYS A 53 0.13 0.39 -7.53
N LEU A 54 -0.34 1.59 -7.84
CA LEU A 54 -1.76 1.90 -8.01
C LEU A 54 -2.00 2.49 -9.39
N THR A 55 -3.12 2.12 -10.00
CA THR A 55 -3.67 2.77 -11.21
C THR A 55 -5.13 3.06 -10.93
N PHE A 56 -5.62 4.21 -11.36
CA PHE A 56 -6.96 4.68 -11.04
C PHE A 56 -7.40 5.79 -11.99
#